data_AF-A0A6G6PSC2-F1
#
_entry.id   AF-A0A6G6PSC2-F1
#
_cell.length_a   1.000
_cell.length_b   1.000
_cell.length_c   1.000
_cell.angle_alpha   90.00
_cell.angle_beta   90.00
_cell.angle_gamma   90.00
#
_symmetry.space_group_name_H-M   'P 1'
#
loop_
_entity.id
_entity.type
_entity.pdbx_description
1 polymer ?
#
loop_
_entity_poly.entity_id
_entity_poly.type
_entity_poly.pdbx_seq_one_letter_code
_entity_poly.pdbx_strand_id
1 'polypeptide(L)'
;MQFIFLTNSFLSCLSFSSFSQADVSKAKLINIEAPLKNHISFNSFESLSSNDHGLIFNNDINDNNQLANKAAKLILAEVTGTEESKIKGVLGIKGQAANLIIANPNRISWADGSISNINSLSLIAGKLEKQYVKNKETKQLEAKALDEYSQLKFSVSPASQINISQQHASPLQLSKLNVFADRIKLQNALNITAAVQNYLSTSGSASISPREAVIHSGSKFKTDTPYSQGSHLELGENTKLLGRLISFESHQYQCKDSFLCPQNTIDIKGLIQTMNFSLRGDSDFVMHGTGKIQIGKNQQVLVAQ
;
A
#
# COMPACT_ATOMS: atom_id res chain seq x y z
N MET A 1 -53.41 -8.83 51.28
CA MET A 1 -53.45 -8.10 50.00
C MET A 1 -52.27 -8.57 49.16
N GLN A 2 -52.56 -8.96 47.93
CA GLN A 2 -51.78 -9.73 46.98
C GLN A 2 -50.71 -8.85 46.29
N PHE A 3 -49.56 -9.41 45.92
CA PHE A 3 -49.08 -9.49 44.52
C PHE A 3 -47.67 -10.13 44.43
N ILE A 4 -47.62 -11.20 43.63
CA ILE A 4 -46.44 -11.80 43.01
C ILE A 4 -45.96 -10.88 41.89
N PHE A 5 -44.65 -10.73 41.67
CA PHE A 5 -44.07 -10.70 40.33
C PHE A 5 -42.61 -11.20 40.34
N LEU A 6 -42.41 -12.37 39.75
CA LEU A 6 -41.14 -12.80 39.15
C LEU A 6 -40.88 -11.96 37.90
N THR A 7 -39.69 -11.38 37.75
CA THR A 7 -39.17 -11.04 36.42
C THR A 7 -37.69 -11.40 36.30
N ASN A 8 -37.47 -12.39 35.43
CA ASN A 8 -36.20 -12.75 34.82
C ASN A 8 -35.51 -11.51 34.24
N SER A 9 -34.31 -11.19 34.72
CA SER A 9 -33.42 -10.30 33.99
C SER A 9 -32.52 -11.17 33.11
N PHE A 10 -32.85 -11.15 31.82
CA PHE A 10 -32.13 -11.78 30.72
C PHE A 10 -30.62 -11.49 30.82
N LEU A 11 -29.82 -12.55 30.92
CA LEU A 11 -28.42 -12.51 30.58
C LEU A 11 -28.34 -12.33 29.06
N SER A 12 -28.20 -11.09 28.61
CA SER A 12 -27.89 -10.81 27.21
C SER A 12 -26.50 -11.39 26.93
N CYS A 13 -26.45 -12.58 26.34
CA CYS A 13 -25.26 -13.05 25.65
C CYS A 13 -24.89 -11.95 24.66
N LEU A 14 -23.78 -11.26 24.93
CA LEU A 14 -23.06 -10.53 23.91
C LEU A 14 -22.67 -11.56 22.86
N SER A 15 -23.46 -11.63 21.79
CA SER A 15 -23.03 -12.22 20.54
C SER A 15 -21.81 -11.43 20.11
N PHE A 16 -20.63 -11.94 20.46
CA PHE A 16 -19.43 -11.62 19.73
C PHE A 16 -19.75 -11.95 18.29
N SER A 17 -19.92 -10.92 17.46
CA SER A 17 -19.85 -11.05 16.02
C SER A 17 -18.54 -11.76 15.77
N SER A 18 -18.60 -13.06 15.50
CA SER A 18 -17.46 -13.82 15.02
C SER A 18 -17.01 -13.09 13.77
N PHE A 19 -15.90 -12.37 13.89
CA PHE A 19 -15.21 -11.84 12.73
C PHE A 19 -15.04 -13.04 11.80
N SER A 20 -15.68 -12.99 10.64
CA SER A 20 -15.46 -13.99 9.60
C SER A 20 -13.97 -13.92 9.28
N GLN A 21 -13.22 -14.88 9.82
CA GLN A 21 -11.83 -15.05 9.47
C GLN A 21 -11.84 -15.24 7.96
N ALA A 22 -11.18 -14.32 7.24
CA ALA A 22 -11.17 -14.34 5.78
C ALA A 22 -10.86 -15.77 5.32
N ASP A 23 -11.65 -16.30 4.38
CA ASP A 23 -11.49 -17.67 3.92
C ASP A 23 -10.28 -17.75 2.99
N VAL A 24 -9.09 -17.73 3.60
CA VAL A 24 -7.78 -17.80 2.95
C VAL A 24 -7.69 -19.03 2.04
N SER A 25 -8.45 -20.08 2.32
CA SER A 25 -8.45 -21.32 1.54
C SER A 25 -9.08 -21.16 0.14
N LYS A 26 -10.01 -20.20 -0.02
CA LYS A 26 -10.66 -19.91 -1.31
C LYS A 26 -9.96 -18.83 -2.12
N ALA A 27 -9.01 -18.12 -1.52
CA ALA A 27 -8.24 -17.09 -2.19
C ALA A 27 -7.37 -17.70 -3.31
N LYS A 28 -7.12 -16.91 -4.36
CA LYS A 28 -6.23 -17.33 -5.45
C LYS A 28 -4.81 -17.52 -4.89
N LEU A 29 -4.33 -18.75 -4.93
CA LEU A 29 -2.96 -19.10 -4.52
C LEU A 29 -2.00 -18.96 -5.70
N ILE A 30 -0.88 -18.27 -5.49
CA ILE A 30 0.21 -18.14 -6.46
C ILE A 30 1.49 -18.69 -5.83
N ASN A 31 2.07 -19.71 -6.45
CA ASN A 31 3.42 -20.15 -6.09
C ASN A 31 4.43 -19.10 -6.52
N ILE A 32 5.21 -18.61 -5.56
CA ILE A 32 6.26 -17.66 -5.85
C ILE A 32 7.50 -18.36 -6.38
N GLU A 33 8.28 -17.62 -7.15
CA GLU A 33 9.56 -18.03 -7.68
C GLU A 33 10.59 -18.26 -6.58
N ALA A 34 11.56 -19.13 -6.85
CA ALA A 34 12.69 -19.40 -5.98
C ALA A 34 13.37 -18.10 -5.53
N PRO A 35 13.57 -17.86 -4.22
CA PRO A 35 14.24 -16.65 -3.79
C PRO A 35 15.70 -16.61 -4.26
N LEU A 36 16.21 -15.42 -4.52
CA LEU A 36 17.63 -15.15 -4.78
C LEU A 36 18.48 -15.41 -3.51
N LYS A 37 19.81 -15.22 -3.59
CA LYS A 37 20.73 -15.42 -2.45
C LYS A 37 20.37 -14.55 -1.24
N ASN A 38 19.84 -13.35 -1.49
CA ASN A 38 19.43 -12.38 -0.48
C ASN A 38 17.99 -12.57 0.06
N HIS A 39 17.33 -13.69 -0.28
CA HIS A 39 15.94 -13.99 0.07
C HIS A 39 14.86 -13.08 -0.57
N ILE A 40 15.17 -12.41 -1.67
CA ILE A 40 14.17 -11.75 -2.51
C ILE A 40 13.61 -12.78 -3.50
N SER A 41 12.31 -13.03 -3.48
CA SER A 41 11.61 -13.73 -4.55
C SER A 41 11.08 -12.68 -5.54
N PHE A 42 11.53 -12.77 -6.79
CA PHE A 42 11.14 -11.86 -7.87
C PHE A 42 10.14 -12.55 -8.78
N ASN A 43 8.96 -11.97 -8.93
CA ASN A 43 7.84 -12.57 -9.63
C ASN A 43 7.30 -11.55 -10.63
N SER A 44 7.25 -11.94 -11.91
CA SER A 44 6.76 -11.09 -12.99
C SER A 44 5.46 -11.68 -13.53
N PHE A 45 4.45 -10.84 -13.72
CA PHE A 45 3.13 -11.25 -14.17
C PHE A 45 2.65 -10.40 -15.34
N GLU A 46 2.08 -11.03 -16.36
CA GLU A 46 1.33 -10.31 -17.40
C GLU A 46 0.11 -9.59 -16.78
N SER A 47 -0.55 -10.26 -15.84
CA SER A 47 -1.64 -9.68 -15.04
C SER A 47 -1.63 -10.25 -13.62
N LEU A 48 -1.95 -9.39 -12.64
CA LEU A 48 -2.02 -9.78 -11.23
C LEU A 48 -3.27 -9.20 -10.60
N SER A 49 -4.34 -9.99 -10.62
CA SER A 49 -5.59 -9.73 -9.91
C SER A 49 -5.96 -10.93 -9.04
N SER A 50 -6.72 -10.67 -7.98
CA SER A 50 -7.27 -11.69 -7.09
C SER A 50 -8.50 -12.37 -7.71
N ASN A 51 -9.01 -13.40 -7.05
CA ASN A 51 -10.42 -13.77 -7.20
C ASN A 51 -11.27 -12.99 -6.18
N ASP A 52 -12.56 -13.32 -6.04
CA ASP A 52 -13.45 -12.62 -5.09
C ASP A 52 -13.11 -12.87 -3.61
N HIS A 53 -12.27 -13.86 -3.30
CA HIS A 53 -11.89 -14.20 -1.94
C HIS A 53 -10.54 -13.62 -1.52
N GLY A 54 -9.60 -13.48 -2.45
CA GLY A 54 -8.27 -12.98 -2.13
C GLY A 54 -7.17 -13.38 -3.10
N LEU A 55 -5.95 -12.99 -2.72
CA LEU A 55 -4.69 -13.30 -3.38
C LEU A 55 -3.66 -13.70 -2.32
N ILE A 56 -3.15 -14.93 -2.42
CA ILE A 56 -2.19 -15.50 -1.49
C ILE A 56 -0.92 -15.90 -2.23
N PHE A 57 0.22 -15.41 -1.76
CA PHE A 57 1.54 -15.80 -2.24
C PHE A 57 2.06 -16.99 -1.43
N ASN A 58 2.38 -18.10 -2.08
CA ASN A 58 2.80 -19.33 -1.42
C ASN A 58 4.31 -19.33 -1.14
N ASN A 59 4.68 -18.99 0.09
CA ASN A 59 6.04 -18.98 0.62
C ASN A 59 6.28 -20.16 1.61
N ASP A 60 5.51 -21.24 1.49
CA ASP A 60 5.65 -22.43 2.31
C ASP A 60 6.62 -23.42 1.65
N ILE A 61 7.75 -23.70 2.32
CA ILE A 61 8.80 -24.58 1.80
C ILE A 61 8.34 -26.05 1.69
N ASN A 62 7.29 -26.44 2.41
CA ASN A 62 6.77 -27.80 2.38
C ASN A 62 5.72 -28.01 1.27
N ASP A 63 5.22 -26.93 0.68
CA ASP A 63 4.12 -26.94 -0.29
C ASP A 63 4.55 -26.38 -1.65
N ASN A 64 5.36 -25.32 -1.66
CA ASN A 64 5.94 -24.73 -2.86
C ASN A 64 7.34 -25.30 -3.13
N ASN A 65 7.39 -26.36 -3.95
CA ASN A 65 8.64 -27.04 -4.33
C ASN A 65 9.64 -26.12 -5.08
N GLN A 66 9.21 -24.99 -5.63
CA GLN A 66 10.10 -24.03 -6.31
C GLN A 66 11.07 -23.34 -5.33
N LEU A 67 10.73 -23.31 -4.03
CA LEU A 67 11.53 -22.61 -3.03
C LEU A 67 12.86 -23.29 -2.71
N ALA A 68 13.04 -24.56 -3.10
CA ALA A 68 14.25 -25.34 -2.82
C ALA A 68 14.70 -25.24 -1.35
N ASN A 69 13.76 -25.42 -0.41
CA ASN A 69 13.95 -25.30 1.05
C ASN A 69 14.38 -23.91 1.55
N LYS A 70 14.16 -22.86 0.76
CA LYS A 70 14.50 -21.48 1.12
C LYS A 70 13.31 -20.57 0.94
N ALA A 71 12.71 -20.13 2.05
CA ALA A 71 11.66 -19.14 2.04
C ALA A 71 12.17 -17.73 1.70
N ALA A 72 11.31 -16.95 1.05
CA ALA A 72 11.52 -15.53 0.81
C ALA A 72 11.38 -14.73 2.11
N LYS A 73 12.18 -13.67 2.25
CA LYS A 73 12.00 -12.60 3.25
C LYS A 73 11.33 -11.36 2.63
N LEU A 74 11.41 -11.24 1.32
CA LEU A 74 10.71 -10.26 0.51
C LEU A 74 10.18 -10.93 -0.75
N ILE A 75 8.92 -10.68 -1.06
CA ILE A 75 8.26 -11.06 -2.30
C ILE A 75 8.03 -9.77 -3.09
N LEU A 76 8.60 -9.67 -4.27
CA LEU A 76 8.32 -8.61 -5.23
C LEU A 76 7.49 -9.21 -6.37
N ALA A 77 6.28 -8.70 -6.53
CA ALA A 77 5.36 -9.02 -7.60
C ALA A 77 5.22 -7.81 -8.52
N GLU A 78 5.82 -7.88 -9.72
CA GLU A 78 5.69 -6.85 -10.74
C GLU A 78 4.70 -7.26 -11.83
N VAL A 79 3.88 -6.31 -12.29
CA VAL A 79 3.04 -6.46 -13.47
C VAL A 79 3.72 -5.81 -14.66
N THR A 80 3.93 -6.59 -15.72
CA THR A 80 4.58 -6.15 -16.96
C THR A 80 3.61 -5.92 -18.11
N GLY A 81 2.40 -6.48 -18.04
CA GLY A 81 1.34 -6.24 -19.01
C GLY A 81 0.68 -4.87 -18.84
N THR A 82 -0.49 -4.70 -19.46
CA THR A 82 -1.22 -3.42 -19.53
C THR A 82 -2.41 -3.33 -18.57
N GLU A 83 -2.71 -4.42 -17.88
CA GLU A 83 -3.90 -4.52 -17.04
C GLU A 83 -3.69 -3.96 -15.63
N GLU A 84 -4.76 -3.39 -15.09
CA GLU A 84 -4.84 -3.00 -13.69
C GLU A 84 -4.85 -4.21 -12.76
N SER A 85 -4.21 -4.08 -11.60
CA SER A 85 -4.33 -5.06 -10.51
C SER A 85 -5.59 -4.80 -9.70
N LYS A 86 -6.61 -5.63 -9.89
CA LYS A 86 -7.85 -5.62 -9.11
C LYS A 86 -7.76 -6.66 -8.01
N ILE A 87 -7.62 -6.20 -6.78
CA ILE A 87 -7.52 -7.04 -5.59
C ILE A 87 -8.81 -6.87 -4.79
N LYS A 88 -9.44 -7.99 -4.46
CA LYS A 88 -10.58 -8.09 -3.55
C LYS A 88 -10.23 -9.05 -2.43
N GLY A 89 -10.75 -8.78 -1.24
CA GLY A 89 -10.61 -9.71 -0.11
C GLY A 89 -9.18 -9.80 0.43
N VAL A 90 -8.80 -10.99 0.92
CA VAL A 90 -7.54 -11.17 1.64
C VAL A 90 -6.33 -11.00 0.72
N LEU A 91 -5.35 -10.22 1.15
CA LEU A 91 -4.00 -10.23 0.61
C LEU A 91 -3.08 -10.89 1.63
N GLY A 92 -2.35 -11.93 1.24
CA GLY A 92 -1.57 -12.66 2.24
C GLY A 92 -0.46 -13.56 1.71
N ILE A 93 0.23 -14.18 2.65
CA ILE A 93 1.35 -15.09 2.40
C ILE A 93 1.11 -16.42 3.12
N LYS A 94 1.11 -17.54 2.40
CA LYS A 94 1.11 -18.88 3.01
C LYS A 94 2.55 -19.26 3.40
N GLY A 95 2.72 -19.94 4.53
CA GLY A 95 4.04 -20.35 5.01
C GLY A 95 4.76 -19.25 5.79
N GLN A 96 6.04 -19.04 5.50
CA GLN A 96 6.84 -18.07 6.26
C GLN A 96 6.43 -16.63 5.94
N ALA A 97 6.21 -15.82 6.97
CA ALA A 97 5.92 -14.39 6.82
C ALA A 97 7.04 -13.66 6.06
N ALA A 98 6.66 -12.74 5.18
CA ALA A 98 7.59 -11.94 4.40
C ALA A 98 7.09 -10.50 4.22
N ASN A 99 7.98 -9.63 3.74
CA ASN A 99 7.56 -8.35 3.16
C ASN A 99 6.97 -8.61 1.78
N LEU A 100 5.96 -7.83 1.39
CA LEU A 100 5.32 -7.93 0.08
C LEU A 100 5.35 -6.57 -0.61
N ILE A 101 5.84 -6.55 -1.85
CA ILE A 101 5.73 -5.42 -2.75
C ILE A 101 4.90 -5.84 -3.96
N ILE A 102 3.85 -5.10 -4.26
CA ILE A 102 3.11 -5.21 -5.52
C ILE A 102 3.34 -3.94 -6.32
N ALA A 103 3.94 -4.09 -7.50
CA ALA A 103 4.23 -3.01 -8.41
C ALA A 103 3.44 -3.20 -9.72
N ASN A 104 2.57 -2.26 -10.06
CA ASN A 104 1.83 -2.27 -11.32
C ASN A 104 1.74 -0.85 -11.90
N PRO A 105 2.37 -0.55 -13.05
CA PRO A 105 2.35 0.78 -13.63
C PRO A 105 0.98 1.22 -14.16
N ASN A 106 0.04 0.29 -14.36
CA ASN A 106 -1.25 0.60 -15.00
C ASN A 106 -2.29 1.09 -14.01
N ARG A 107 -2.27 0.59 -12.76
CA ARG A 107 -3.06 0.95 -11.56
C ARG A 107 -3.11 -0.22 -10.57
N ILE A 108 -3.46 0.07 -9.31
CA ILE A 108 -3.82 -0.94 -8.31
C ILE A 108 -5.13 -0.51 -7.63
N SER A 109 -6.13 -1.39 -7.60
CA SER A 109 -7.31 -1.23 -6.75
C SER A 109 -7.38 -2.36 -5.74
N TRP A 110 -7.64 -2.03 -4.47
CA TRP A 110 -7.85 -3.00 -3.42
C TRP A 110 -9.15 -2.71 -2.66
N ALA A 111 -10.13 -3.59 -2.89
CA ALA A 111 -11.46 -3.49 -2.31
C ALA A 111 -11.67 -4.55 -1.22
N ASP A 112 -12.35 -4.16 -0.14
CA ASP A 112 -12.85 -5.06 0.90
C ASP A 112 -11.75 -5.96 1.47
N GLY A 113 -10.60 -5.34 1.71
CA GLY A 113 -9.36 -6.02 2.01
C GLY A 113 -9.23 -6.54 3.44
N SER A 114 -8.47 -7.61 3.59
CA SER A 114 -7.88 -8.06 4.86
C SER A 114 -6.43 -8.51 4.64
N ILE A 115 -5.61 -8.56 5.69
CA ILE A 115 -4.20 -8.95 5.60
C ILE A 115 -3.99 -10.29 6.30
N SER A 116 -3.17 -11.16 5.71
CA SER A 116 -2.72 -12.39 6.36
C SER A 116 -1.21 -12.57 6.19
N ASN A 117 -0.49 -12.66 7.32
CA ASN A 117 0.92 -13.09 7.36
C ASN A 117 1.91 -12.21 6.53
N ILE A 118 1.64 -10.90 6.43
CA ILE A 118 2.52 -9.92 5.77
C ILE A 118 3.21 -9.05 6.82
N ASN A 119 4.54 -8.97 6.80
CA ASN A 119 5.33 -8.14 7.73
C ASN A 119 5.26 -6.65 7.37
N SER A 120 5.35 -6.34 6.07
CA SER A 120 5.25 -5.01 5.51
C SER A 120 4.65 -5.10 4.12
N LEU A 121 3.70 -4.22 3.81
CA LEU A 121 3.08 -4.14 2.49
C LEU A 121 3.51 -2.84 1.80
N SER A 122 3.97 -2.96 0.55
CA SER A 122 4.16 -1.82 -0.35
C SER A 122 3.31 -1.98 -1.60
N LEU A 123 2.44 -1.02 -1.87
CA LEU A 123 1.67 -0.92 -3.11
C LEU A 123 2.25 0.21 -3.94
N ILE A 124 2.63 -0.08 -5.19
CA ILE A 124 3.34 0.86 -6.06
C ILE A 124 2.66 0.88 -7.41
N ALA A 125 2.07 2.00 -7.81
CA ALA A 125 1.51 2.16 -9.15
C ALA A 125 2.61 2.57 -10.14
N GLY A 126 3.64 1.73 -10.27
CA GLY A 126 4.87 2.06 -11.00
C GLY A 126 5.64 0.83 -11.46
N LYS A 127 6.77 1.07 -12.13
CA LYS A 127 7.69 0.05 -12.66
C LYS A 127 8.93 -0.05 -11.80
N LEU A 128 9.45 -1.26 -11.59
CA LEU A 128 10.80 -1.43 -11.07
C LEU A 128 11.82 -0.87 -12.08
N GLU A 129 12.72 -0.03 -11.61
CA GLU A 129 13.84 0.46 -12.41
C GLU A 129 14.95 -0.59 -12.45
N LYS A 130 15.08 -1.27 -13.59
CA LYS A 130 16.17 -2.23 -13.82
C LYS A 130 17.47 -1.44 -14.02
N GLN A 131 18.47 -1.76 -13.20
CA GLN A 131 19.81 -1.20 -13.34
C GLN A 131 20.58 -2.04 -14.37
N TYR A 132 21.40 -1.40 -15.19
CA TYR A 132 22.24 -2.08 -16.18
C TYR A 132 23.71 -1.81 -15.89
N VAL A 133 24.53 -2.85 -16.04
CA VAL A 133 25.99 -2.79 -15.94
C VAL A 133 26.59 -3.09 -17.31
N LYS A 134 27.64 -2.37 -17.69
CA LYS A 134 28.34 -2.63 -18.94
C LYS A 134 29.27 -3.83 -18.73
N ASN A 135 29.05 -4.90 -19.48
CA ASN A 135 29.95 -6.04 -19.52
C ASN A 135 31.33 -5.56 -20.01
N LYS A 136 32.38 -5.89 -19.26
CA LYS A 136 33.75 -5.40 -19.53
C LYS A 136 34.33 -6.02 -20.81
N GLU A 137 33.90 -7.23 -21.15
CA GLU A 137 34.38 -8.05 -22.27
C GLU A 137 33.57 -7.78 -23.53
N THR A 138 32.24 -7.93 -23.47
CA THR A 138 31.36 -7.76 -24.65
C THR A 138 31.01 -6.30 -24.93
N LYS A 139 31.29 -5.39 -23.98
CA LYS A 139 30.86 -3.98 -23.99
C LYS A 139 29.34 -3.79 -24.08
N GLN A 140 28.54 -4.84 -23.96
CA GLN A 140 27.07 -4.79 -23.97
C GLN A 140 26.53 -4.41 -22.58
N LEU A 141 25.31 -3.87 -22.55
CA LEU A 141 24.60 -3.59 -21.31
C LEU A 141 23.83 -4.83 -20.86
N GLU A 142 24.08 -5.26 -19.64
CA GLU A 142 23.42 -6.41 -19.02
C GLU A 142 22.68 -5.95 -17.77
N ALA A 143 21.53 -6.57 -17.48
CA ALA A 143 20.78 -6.25 -16.27
C ALA A 143 21.61 -6.64 -15.03
N LYS A 144 21.78 -5.69 -14.12
CA LYS A 144 22.44 -5.91 -12.84
C LYS A 144 21.59 -6.84 -11.99
N ALA A 145 22.22 -7.86 -11.42
CA ALA A 145 21.55 -8.76 -10.49
C ALA A 145 21.00 -8.00 -9.26
N LEU A 146 19.80 -8.36 -8.83
CA LEU A 146 19.12 -7.82 -7.66
C LEU A 146 19.66 -8.46 -6.37
N ASP A 147 20.91 -8.13 -6.04
CA ASP A 147 21.64 -8.72 -4.92
C ASP A 147 21.42 -7.96 -3.60
N GLU A 148 20.89 -6.74 -3.64
CA GLU A 148 20.65 -5.91 -2.45
C GLU A 148 19.27 -5.23 -2.44
N TYR A 149 18.69 -5.05 -1.24
CA TYR A 149 17.43 -4.30 -1.07
C TYR A 149 17.55 -2.82 -1.47
N SER A 150 18.74 -2.23 -1.35
CA SER A 150 19.06 -0.85 -1.74
C SER A 150 18.80 -0.57 -3.23
N GLN A 151 18.70 -1.63 -4.05
CA GLN A 151 18.50 -1.55 -5.49
C GLN A 151 17.02 -1.43 -5.88
N LEU A 152 16.10 -1.55 -4.91
CA LEU A 152 14.66 -1.41 -5.14
C LEU A 152 14.29 0.05 -5.37
N LYS A 153 14.33 0.45 -6.65
CA LYS A 153 13.91 1.75 -7.14
C LYS A 153 12.72 1.57 -8.06
N PHE A 154 11.73 2.45 -7.93
CA PHE A 154 10.52 2.40 -8.71
C PHE A 154 10.30 3.73 -9.38
N SER A 155 9.83 3.70 -10.63
CA SER A 155 9.36 4.87 -11.36
C SER A 155 7.83 4.85 -11.43
N VAL A 156 7.24 6.00 -11.12
CA VAL A 156 5.79 6.25 -11.15
C VAL A 156 5.53 7.35 -12.17
N SER A 157 4.56 7.12 -13.04
CA SER A 157 4.18 8.05 -14.11
C SER A 157 2.95 8.87 -13.71
N PRO A 158 2.74 10.05 -14.33
CA PRO A 158 1.53 10.84 -14.15
C PRO A 158 0.26 10.03 -14.38
N ALA A 159 -0.78 10.33 -13.59
CA ALA A 159 -2.09 9.65 -13.58
C ALA A 159 -2.10 8.18 -13.15
N SER A 160 -0.95 7.59 -12.80
CA SER A 160 -0.92 6.31 -12.09
C SER A 160 -1.73 6.41 -10.80
N GLN A 161 -2.47 5.36 -10.46
CA GLN A 161 -3.40 5.44 -9.34
C GLN A 161 -3.39 4.18 -8.48
N ILE A 162 -3.47 4.41 -7.16
CA ILE A 162 -3.83 3.40 -6.17
C ILE A 162 -5.17 3.79 -5.55
N ASN A 163 -6.14 2.87 -5.57
CA ASN A 163 -7.39 3.02 -4.83
C ASN A 163 -7.50 1.92 -3.78
N ILE A 164 -7.73 2.29 -2.52
CA ILE A 164 -8.03 1.35 -1.44
C ILE A 164 -9.40 1.72 -0.87
N SER A 165 -10.31 0.76 -0.81
CA SER A 165 -11.67 1.00 -0.34
C SER A 165 -12.22 -0.19 0.44
N GLN A 166 -13.12 0.09 1.38
CA GLN A 166 -13.88 -0.96 2.08
C GLN A 166 -15.33 -0.55 2.23
N GLN A 167 -16.25 -1.46 1.94
CA GLN A 167 -17.69 -1.28 2.20
C GLN A 167 -17.99 -1.31 3.69
N HIS A 168 -17.24 -2.11 4.46
CA HIS A 168 -17.40 -2.27 5.89
C HIS A 168 -16.14 -1.80 6.64
N ALA A 169 -16.33 -1.24 7.83
CA ALA A 169 -15.25 -0.66 8.64
C ALA A 169 -14.33 -1.69 9.33
N SER A 170 -14.16 -2.88 8.74
CA SER A 170 -13.27 -3.93 9.23
C SER A 170 -11.81 -3.46 9.15
N PRO A 171 -11.07 -3.41 10.27
CA PRO A 171 -9.71 -2.88 10.25
C PRO A 171 -8.77 -3.70 9.34
N LEU A 172 -8.08 -3.02 8.42
CA LEU A 172 -6.88 -3.53 7.78
C LEU A 172 -5.72 -3.39 8.76
N GLN A 173 -5.37 -4.49 9.40
CA GLN A 173 -4.29 -4.55 10.39
C GLN A 173 -2.99 -5.05 9.76
N LEU A 174 -1.95 -4.23 9.83
CA LEU A 174 -0.62 -4.58 9.34
C LEU A 174 0.44 -3.79 10.11
N SER A 175 1.68 -4.28 10.15
CA SER A 175 2.72 -3.53 10.88
C SER A 175 3.14 -2.27 10.14
N LYS A 176 3.26 -2.34 8.82
CA LYS A 176 3.86 -1.33 7.95
C LYS A 176 3.14 -1.26 6.61
N LEU A 177 2.77 -0.06 6.18
CA LEU A 177 2.16 0.21 4.88
C LEU A 177 2.93 1.30 4.13
N ASN A 178 3.25 1.04 2.87
CA ASN A 178 3.84 1.98 1.93
C ASN A 178 2.96 2.06 0.70
N VAL A 179 2.60 3.26 0.27
CA VAL A 179 1.79 3.49 -0.93
C VAL A 179 2.51 4.53 -1.78
N PHE A 180 2.82 4.18 -3.04
CA PHE A 180 3.49 5.08 -3.97
C PHE A 180 2.76 5.13 -5.32
N ALA A 181 2.20 6.28 -5.65
CA ALA A 181 1.48 6.53 -6.90
C ALA A 181 1.45 8.02 -7.19
N ASP A 182 1.07 8.42 -8.40
CA ASP A 182 0.73 9.80 -8.68
C ASP A 182 -0.57 10.20 -7.95
N ARG A 183 -1.55 9.30 -7.95
CA ARG A 183 -2.85 9.48 -7.30
C ARG A 183 -3.14 8.39 -6.30
N ILE A 184 -3.47 8.76 -5.07
CA ILE A 184 -3.83 7.84 -4.00
C ILE A 184 -5.24 8.17 -3.55
N LYS A 185 -6.15 7.19 -3.61
CA LYS A 185 -7.53 7.34 -3.15
C LYS A 185 -7.81 6.34 -2.05
N LEU A 186 -8.27 6.83 -0.91
CA LEU A 186 -8.58 6.05 0.28
C LEU A 186 -10.05 6.30 0.64
N GLN A 187 -10.94 5.37 0.29
CA GLN A 187 -12.38 5.65 0.16
C GLN A 187 -13.28 4.75 1.00
N ASN A 188 -14.55 5.15 1.11
CA ASN A 188 -15.62 4.44 1.81
C ASN A 188 -15.32 4.29 3.31
N ALA A 189 -15.70 3.16 3.92
CA ALA A 189 -15.53 2.90 5.35
C ALA A 189 -14.11 2.40 5.71
N LEU A 190 -13.12 2.70 4.87
CA LEU A 190 -11.76 2.17 5.00
C LEU A 190 -11.15 2.48 6.38
N ASN A 191 -10.65 1.45 7.05
CA ASN A 191 -10.04 1.60 8.38
C ASN A 191 -8.66 0.94 8.40
N ILE A 192 -7.58 1.71 8.24
CA ILE A 192 -6.21 1.20 8.24
C ILE A 192 -5.60 1.39 9.63
N THR A 193 -5.17 0.29 10.24
CA THR A 193 -4.42 0.30 11.49
C THR A 193 -3.02 -0.26 11.26
N ALA A 194 -2.02 0.62 11.21
CA ALA A 194 -0.64 0.22 11.03
C ALA A 194 0.35 1.11 11.78
N ALA A 195 1.39 0.50 12.37
CA ALA A 195 2.36 1.22 13.19
C ALA A 195 3.10 2.29 12.38
N VAL A 196 3.46 2.01 11.13
CA VAL A 196 4.09 2.95 10.21
C VAL A 196 3.33 2.97 8.89
N GLN A 197 2.97 4.15 8.42
CA GLN A 197 2.28 4.37 7.15
C GLN A 197 2.95 5.48 6.38
N ASN A 198 3.33 5.22 5.13
CA ASN A 198 3.91 6.21 4.23
C ASN A 198 3.09 6.26 2.94
N TYR A 199 2.64 7.45 2.59
CA TYR A 199 1.93 7.71 1.35
C TYR A 199 2.71 8.74 0.55
N LEU A 200 3.30 8.29 -0.54
CA LEU A 200 4.05 9.12 -1.49
C LEU A 200 3.16 9.34 -2.72
N SER A 201 2.56 10.53 -2.83
CA SER A 201 1.70 10.93 -3.94
C SER A 201 2.50 11.82 -4.90
N THR A 202 3.25 11.24 -5.84
CA THR A 202 4.05 12.00 -6.82
C THR A 202 4.44 11.10 -8.00
N SER A 203 4.79 11.74 -9.11
CA SER A 203 5.42 11.09 -10.25
C SER A 203 6.94 11.32 -10.24
N GLY A 204 7.70 10.30 -10.63
CA GLY A 204 9.15 10.30 -10.55
C GLY A 204 9.69 8.97 -10.05
N SER A 205 10.90 8.98 -9.51
CA SER A 205 11.51 7.79 -8.90
C SER A 205 11.39 7.81 -7.39
N ALA A 206 11.33 6.65 -6.76
CA ALA A 206 11.51 6.49 -5.33
C ALA A 206 12.25 5.19 -5.02
N SER A 207 13.08 5.21 -3.98
CA SER A 207 13.67 3.99 -3.41
C SER A 207 12.87 3.53 -2.21
N ILE A 208 12.79 2.22 -2.01
CA ILE A 208 12.04 1.63 -0.91
C ILE A 208 12.96 0.74 -0.09
N SER A 209 12.93 0.91 1.23
CA SER A 209 13.49 0.01 2.21
C SER A 209 12.35 -0.75 2.89
N PRO A 210 12.00 -1.97 2.44
CA PRO A 210 10.87 -2.71 3.02
C PRO A 210 11.11 -3.12 4.47
N ARG A 211 12.38 -3.33 4.85
CA ARG A 211 12.74 -3.66 6.24
C ARG A 211 12.52 -2.47 7.17
N GLU A 212 12.95 -1.29 6.78
CA GLU A 212 12.83 -0.08 7.61
C GLU A 212 11.45 0.56 7.46
N ALA A 213 10.67 0.16 6.45
CA ALA A 213 9.44 0.82 6.02
C ALA A 213 9.66 2.30 5.76
N VAL A 214 10.63 2.57 4.88
CA VAL A 214 10.92 3.91 4.42
C VAL A 214 10.79 3.94 2.89
N ILE A 215 10.13 4.98 2.41
CA ILE A 215 10.14 5.36 1.00
C ILE A 215 10.92 6.66 0.92
N HIS A 216 11.96 6.71 0.10
CA HIS A 216 12.69 7.93 -0.18
C HIS A 216 12.35 8.38 -1.59
N SER A 217 11.68 9.53 -1.70
CA SER A 217 11.51 10.22 -2.98
C SER A 217 12.88 10.46 -3.63
N GLY A 218 12.93 10.24 -4.94
CA GLY A 218 14.11 10.41 -5.77
C GLY A 218 13.93 11.58 -6.72
N SER A 219 14.15 11.33 -8.01
CA SER A 219 14.01 12.34 -9.05
C SER A 219 12.56 12.62 -9.36
N LYS A 220 12.15 13.89 -9.32
CA LYS A 220 10.85 14.35 -9.81
C LYS A 220 10.68 14.03 -11.30
N PHE A 221 9.46 13.72 -11.73
CA PHE A 221 9.14 13.54 -13.14
C PHE A 221 9.35 14.86 -13.91
N LYS A 222 10.10 14.81 -15.00
CA LYS A 222 10.38 15.96 -15.88
C LYS A 222 9.50 15.88 -17.12
N THR A 223 8.87 16.99 -17.49
CA THR A 223 8.04 17.05 -18.69
C THR A 223 8.02 18.41 -19.35
N ASP A 224 7.96 18.40 -20.68
CA ASP A 224 7.66 19.56 -21.50
C ASP A 224 6.17 19.62 -21.90
N THR A 225 5.43 18.52 -21.74
CA THR A 225 3.98 18.50 -22.00
C THR A 225 3.22 19.10 -20.81
N PRO A 226 2.25 20.00 -21.07
CA PRO A 226 1.39 20.50 -20.02
C PRO A 226 0.42 19.41 -19.57
N TYR A 227 0.32 19.19 -18.26
CA TYR A 227 -0.63 18.25 -17.66
C TYR A 227 -1.79 19.03 -17.03
N SER A 228 -3.00 18.55 -17.22
CA SER A 228 -4.20 19.21 -16.69
C SER A 228 -4.39 19.01 -15.18
N GLN A 229 -3.75 17.99 -14.59
CA GLN A 229 -3.90 17.64 -13.19
C GLN A 229 -2.60 17.12 -12.60
N GLY A 230 -2.33 17.51 -11.35
CA GLY A 230 -1.16 17.09 -10.59
C GLY A 230 -1.40 15.79 -9.87
N SER A 231 -0.43 15.45 -9.03
CA SER A 231 -0.55 14.36 -8.08
C SER A 231 -1.61 14.68 -7.02
N HIS A 232 -2.28 13.64 -6.52
CA HIS A 232 -3.44 13.82 -5.66
C HIS A 232 -3.58 12.71 -4.62
N LEU A 233 -3.58 13.07 -3.34
CA LEU A 233 -3.92 12.16 -2.25
C LEU A 233 -5.28 12.54 -1.67
N GLU A 234 -6.23 11.62 -1.71
CA GLU A 234 -7.57 11.79 -1.14
C GLU A 234 -7.83 10.81 -0.01
N LEU A 235 -8.13 11.34 1.17
CA LEU A 235 -8.72 10.61 2.28
C LEU A 235 -10.21 10.91 2.35
N GLY A 236 -11.05 9.94 2.01
CA GLY A 236 -12.51 10.06 2.04
C GLY A 236 -13.11 10.25 3.45
N GLU A 237 -14.34 10.76 3.51
CA GLU A 237 -15.02 11.20 4.74
C GLU A 237 -15.11 10.13 5.83
N ASN A 238 -15.39 8.89 5.44
CA ASN A 238 -15.56 7.76 6.35
C ASN A 238 -14.27 6.96 6.57
N THR A 239 -13.15 7.41 5.99
CA THR A 239 -11.86 6.72 6.09
C THR A 239 -11.16 7.07 7.40
N LYS A 240 -10.53 6.08 8.02
CA LYS A 240 -9.72 6.23 9.23
C LYS A 240 -8.32 5.66 9.03
N LEU A 241 -7.30 6.46 9.34
CA LEU A 241 -5.90 6.03 9.41
C LEU A 241 -5.42 6.09 10.85
N LEU A 242 -5.00 4.95 11.40
CA LEU A 242 -4.53 4.82 12.78
C LEU A 242 -3.11 4.27 12.81
N GLY A 243 -2.19 4.95 13.49
CA GLY A 243 -0.81 4.51 13.55
C GLY A 243 0.08 5.20 14.57
N ARG A 244 1.35 4.79 14.62
CA ARG A 244 2.37 5.50 15.41
C ARG A 244 3.04 6.60 14.57
N LEU A 245 3.29 6.32 13.31
CA LEU A 245 3.84 7.29 12.36
C LEU A 245 3.02 7.23 11.07
N ILE A 246 2.48 8.37 10.66
CA ILE A 246 1.82 8.54 9.37
C ILE A 246 2.53 9.69 8.65
N SER A 247 3.06 9.40 7.46
CA SER A 247 3.74 10.40 6.62
C SER A 247 3.04 10.52 5.28
N PHE A 248 2.72 11.75 4.90
CA PHE A 248 2.31 12.12 3.56
C PHE A 248 3.42 12.91 2.90
N GLU A 249 3.78 12.52 1.68
CA GLU A 249 4.79 13.20 0.88
C GLU A 249 4.28 13.35 -0.55
N SER A 250 4.42 14.54 -1.13
CA SER A 250 3.96 14.82 -2.49
C SER A 250 4.78 15.94 -3.13
N HIS A 251 5.24 15.72 -4.36
CA HIS A 251 6.14 16.62 -5.07
C HIS A 251 5.59 16.96 -6.45
N GLN A 252 5.68 18.22 -6.87
CA GLN A 252 5.24 18.67 -8.19
C GLN A 252 6.11 18.08 -9.29
N TYR A 253 5.54 17.99 -10.49
CA TYR A 253 6.32 17.71 -11.68
C TYR A 253 7.34 18.83 -11.91
N GLN A 254 8.45 18.50 -12.56
CA GLN A 254 9.40 19.49 -13.04
C GLN A 254 9.00 19.89 -14.46
N CYS A 255 8.21 20.97 -14.56
CA CYS A 255 7.79 21.54 -15.85
C CYS A 255 8.75 22.65 -16.30
N LYS A 256 8.85 22.84 -17.61
CA LYS A 256 9.66 23.91 -18.21
C LYS A 256 9.15 25.30 -17.85
N ASP A 257 7.83 25.47 -17.79
CA ASP A 257 7.17 26.68 -17.31
C ASP A 257 6.42 26.35 -16.02
N SER A 258 6.83 26.96 -14.90
CA SER A 258 6.23 26.72 -13.59
C SER A 258 4.77 27.17 -13.50
N PHE A 259 4.32 28.13 -14.33
CA PHE A 259 2.92 28.54 -14.37
C PHE A 259 2.01 27.49 -15.02
N LEU A 260 2.58 26.58 -15.82
CA LEU A 260 1.89 25.45 -16.43
C LEU A 260 2.00 24.18 -15.59
N CYS A 261 2.74 24.20 -14.47
CA CYS A 261 2.77 23.06 -13.57
C CYS A 261 1.41 22.90 -12.89
N PRO A 262 0.80 21.72 -12.98
CA PRO A 262 -0.46 21.49 -12.31
C PRO A 262 -0.23 21.50 -10.79
N GLN A 263 -1.24 21.99 -10.06
CA GLN A 263 -1.22 21.95 -8.61
C GLN A 263 -1.42 20.52 -8.13
N ASN A 264 -0.64 20.15 -7.12
CA ASN A 264 -0.81 18.91 -6.39
C ASN A 264 -1.66 19.18 -5.14
N THR A 265 -2.48 18.22 -4.74
CA THR A 265 -3.32 18.39 -3.55
C THR A 265 -3.34 17.16 -2.65
N ILE A 266 -3.42 17.41 -1.35
CA ILE A 266 -3.65 16.42 -0.30
C ILE A 266 -4.95 16.80 0.38
N ASP A 267 -6.03 16.08 0.07
CA ASP A 267 -7.38 16.31 0.57
C ASP A 267 -7.71 15.37 1.73
N ILE A 268 -7.91 15.94 2.91
CA ILE A 268 -8.24 15.18 4.11
C ILE A 268 -9.70 15.46 4.51
N LYS A 269 -10.56 14.47 4.24
CA LYS A 269 -11.98 14.47 4.63
C LYS A 269 -12.25 13.49 5.78
N GLY A 270 -11.38 12.50 5.97
CA GLY A 270 -11.50 11.47 7.01
C GLY A 270 -10.75 11.77 8.31
N LEU A 271 -10.57 10.74 9.13
CA LEU A 271 -9.86 10.81 10.41
C LEU A 271 -8.43 10.24 10.28
N ILE A 272 -7.46 10.99 10.76
CA ILE A 272 -6.09 10.53 11.00
C ILE A 272 -5.83 10.57 12.49
N GLN A 273 -5.49 9.44 13.09
CA GLN A 273 -5.09 9.36 14.50
C GLN A 273 -3.69 8.77 14.59
N THR A 274 -2.72 9.58 15.02
CA THR A 274 -1.32 9.17 15.04
C THR A 274 -0.56 9.72 16.23
N MET A 275 0.54 9.05 16.60
CA MET A 275 1.50 9.63 17.54
C MET A 275 2.34 10.72 16.87
N ASN A 276 2.77 10.48 15.62
CA ASN A 276 3.55 11.41 14.82
C ASN A 276 2.93 11.53 13.42
N PHE A 277 2.68 12.77 13.00
CA PHE A 277 2.26 13.09 11.64
C PHE A 277 3.38 13.86 10.94
N SER A 278 3.69 13.49 9.70
CA SER A 278 4.67 14.18 8.86
C SER A 278 4.03 14.53 7.53
N LEU A 279 4.15 15.79 7.13
CA LEU A 279 3.75 16.27 5.80
C LEU A 279 5.00 16.82 5.13
N ARG A 280 5.28 16.39 3.90
CA ARG A 280 6.50 16.77 3.15
C ARG A 280 6.18 17.10 1.69
N GLY A 281 6.93 18.03 1.14
CA GLY A 281 6.86 18.41 -0.27
C GLY A 281 6.13 19.72 -0.51
N ASP A 282 5.55 19.89 -1.69
CA ASP A 282 5.12 21.19 -2.26
C ASP A 282 3.64 21.22 -2.67
N SER A 283 2.85 20.29 -2.14
CA SER A 283 1.42 20.16 -2.44
C SER A 283 0.54 20.99 -1.53
N ASP A 284 -0.57 21.49 -2.06
CA ASP A 284 -1.60 22.13 -1.26
C ASP A 284 -2.23 21.11 -0.31
N PHE A 285 -2.22 21.44 0.97
CA PHE A 285 -2.81 20.61 2.01
C PHE A 285 -4.16 21.18 2.42
N VAL A 286 -5.23 20.44 2.15
CA VAL A 286 -6.61 20.88 2.35
C VAL A 286 -7.31 19.96 3.33
N MET A 287 -7.71 20.54 4.47
CA MET A 287 -8.60 19.89 5.43
C MET A 287 -10.04 20.29 5.10
N HIS A 288 -10.90 19.31 4.81
CA HIS A 288 -12.32 19.54 4.54
C HIS A 288 -13.13 19.51 5.84
N GLY A 289 -14.39 19.98 5.82
CA GLY A 289 -15.21 20.15 7.04
C GLY A 289 -15.36 18.91 7.93
N THR A 290 -15.30 17.71 7.34
CA THR A 290 -15.35 16.42 8.06
C THR A 290 -13.97 15.91 8.51
N GLY A 291 -12.90 16.46 7.94
CA GLY A 291 -11.51 16.05 8.15
C GLY A 291 -11.00 16.35 9.54
N LYS A 292 -10.32 15.38 10.15
CA LYS A 292 -9.74 15.50 11.50
C LYS A 292 -8.36 14.85 11.57
N ILE A 293 -7.40 15.54 12.18
CA ILE A 293 -6.10 14.94 12.56
C ILE A 293 -5.94 15.01 14.08
N GLN A 294 -5.72 13.87 14.71
CA GLN A 294 -5.50 13.73 16.14
C GLN A 294 -4.06 13.28 16.39
N ILE A 295 -3.27 14.13 17.05
CA ILE A 295 -1.83 13.88 17.25
C ILE A 295 -1.50 13.70 18.73
N GLY A 296 -0.66 12.70 19.01
CA GLY A 296 -0.08 12.44 20.33
C GLY A 296 -1.00 11.68 21.28
N LYS A 297 -0.49 11.38 22.48
CA LYS A 297 -1.20 10.55 23.48
C LYS A 297 -2.50 11.20 23.99
N ASN A 298 -2.54 12.53 23.99
CA ASN A 298 -3.69 13.32 24.47
C ASN A 298 -4.61 13.77 23.32
N GLN A 299 -4.34 13.34 22.08
CA GLN A 299 -5.15 13.59 20.88
C GLN A 299 -5.45 15.08 20.64
N GLN A 300 -4.42 15.93 20.53
CA GLN A 300 -4.62 17.30 20.05
C GLN A 300 -5.27 17.24 18.67
N VAL A 301 -6.46 17.85 18.54
CA VAL A 301 -7.28 17.74 17.33
C VAL A 301 -7.09 18.96 16.46
N LEU A 302 -6.68 18.74 15.21
CA LEU A 302 -6.72 19.70 14.12
C LEU A 302 -8.01 19.43 13.32
N VAL A 303 -8.86 20.44 13.20
CA VAL A 303 -10.12 20.43 12.45
C VAL A 303 -10.12 21.56 11.43
N ALA A 304 -10.79 21.38 10.30
CA ALA A 304 -11.07 22.47 9.38
C ALA A 304 -11.93 23.54 10.07
N GLN A 305 -11.63 24.81 9.81
CA GLN A 305 -12.48 25.95 10.20
C GLN A 305 -13.45 26.30 9.09
#